data_AF-T1H3N0-F1
#
_entry.id   AF-T1H3N0-F1
#
_cell.length_a   1.000
_cell.length_b   1.000
_cell.length_c   1.000
_cell.angle_alpha   90.00
_cell.angle_beta   90.00
_cell.angle_gamma   90.00
#
_symmetry.space_group_name_H-M   'P 1'
#
loop_
_entity.id
_entity.type
_entity.pdbx_description
1 polymer ?
#
loop_
_entity_poly.entity_id
_entity_poly.type
_entity_poly.pdbx_seq_one_letter_code
_entity_poly.pdbx_strand_id
1 'polypeptide(L)'
;IVPRCIDTNATVRQISVDILQKTLEISCIYDTLTIAGSDDDWVKQLEHIKEFIISDDPKEIDKMAGEIAKIIALRMSNFQYLQFCKTLLGGLQDHELTSSIGSAGGGEIFSIFSFVKLFLEDCKIMNLHLLLDLLGGGCIPELVNESFSAIKYIDVSRARAKSGVLKSIVALTKHHPKLVCNEMLSQSLPFEENVVKYWNTVCLNEELTAQIIDNFLAILMASCLYEPSNDNAGDRQKIASVQPFAIFCAMREIFPSKEIKIKKFPELFAMLLTSLATYTNLAPPMLSVKSTSPTSNKTTSTSKSKFGFIPNKDSIKMNPCQVVLDTFLAFLNNLEMEQLFNVLTVCPSLAKSADLR
;
A
#
# COMPACT_ATOMS: atom_id res chain seq x y z
N ILE A 1 17.40 -9.57 -14.89
CA ILE A 1 18.83 -9.31 -14.58
C ILE A 1 18.99 -8.99 -13.09
N VAL A 2 18.42 -7.89 -12.59
CA VAL A 2 18.56 -7.48 -11.17
C VAL A 2 18.22 -8.57 -10.15
N PRO A 3 17.12 -9.35 -10.29
CA PRO A 3 16.84 -10.47 -9.38
C PRO A 3 17.94 -11.54 -9.34
N ARG A 4 18.67 -11.72 -10.43
CA ARG A 4 19.73 -12.73 -10.57
C ARG A 4 21.06 -12.30 -9.96
N CYS A 5 21.19 -11.05 -9.51
CA CYS A 5 22.34 -10.60 -8.72
C CYS A 5 22.38 -11.25 -7.32
N ILE A 6 21.31 -11.92 -6.89
CA ILE A 6 21.22 -12.67 -5.63
C ILE A 6 20.85 -14.15 -5.84
N ASP A 7 21.09 -14.64 -7.05
CA ASP A 7 20.91 -16.05 -7.39
C ASP A 7 21.77 -16.95 -6.48
N THR A 8 21.36 -18.19 -6.22
CA THR A 8 22.17 -19.12 -5.43
C THR A 8 23.49 -19.48 -6.12
N ASN A 9 23.55 -19.38 -7.45
CA ASN A 9 24.75 -19.66 -8.24
C ASN A 9 25.65 -18.42 -8.40
N ALA A 10 26.88 -18.48 -7.87
CA ALA A 10 27.87 -17.41 -7.95
C ALA A 10 28.19 -16.95 -9.38
N THR A 11 28.28 -17.87 -10.34
CA THR A 11 28.54 -17.55 -11.74
C THR A 11 27.37 -16.78 -12.35
N VAL A 12 26.13 -17.14 -12.00
CA VAL A 12 24.93 -16.40 -12.43
C VAL A 12 24.93 -14.98 -11.86
N ARG A 13 25.31 -14.80 -10.59
CA ARG A 13 25.46 -13.48 -9.97
C ARG A 13 26.49 -12.62 -10.69
N GLN A 14 27.69 -13.14 -10.95
CA GLN A 14 28.75 -12.41 -11.67
C GLN A 14 28.32 -11.98 -13.08
N ILE A 15 27.75 -12.91 -13.87
CA ILE A 15 27.25 -12.61 -15.22
C ILE A 15 26.14 -11.54 -15.14
N SER A 16 25.28 -11.60 -14.12
CA SER A 16 24.22 -10.61 -13.94
C SER A 16 24.76 -9.22 -13.63
N VAL A 17 25.83 -9.11 -12.84
CA VAL A 17 26.53 -7.84 -12.58
C VAL A 17 27.19 -7.31 -13.85
N ASP A 18 27.80 -8.18 -14.66
CA ASP A 18 28.38 -7.78 -15.95
C ASP A 18 27.34 -7.22 -16.91
N ILE A 19 26.22 -7.91 -17.07
CA ILE A 19 25.11 -7.46 -17.92
C ILE A 19 24.55 -6.14 -17.37
N LEU A 20 24.43 -6.02 -16.05
CA LEU A 20 23.95 -4.80 -15.42
C LEU A 20 24.89 -3.62 -15.72
N GLN A 21 26.19 -3.79 -15.54
CA GLN A 21 27.19 -2.76 -15.84
C GLN A 21 27.06 -2.30 -17.30
N LYS A 22 26.99 -3.23 -18.25
CA LYS A 22 26.79 -2.88 -19.67
C LYS A 22 25.47 -2.17 -19.94
N THR A 23 24.40 -2.56 -19.25
CA THR A 23 23.10 -1.88 -19.36
C THR A 23 23.19 -0.43 -18.87
N LEU A 24 23.87 -0.19 -17.75
CA LEU A 24 24.07 1.15 -17.18
C LEU A 24 25.03 2.01 -18.02
N GLU A 25 26.07 1.41 -18.60
CA GLU A 25 26.97 2.08 -19.56
C GLU A 25 26.19 2.54 -20.80
N ILE A 26 25.34 1.68 -21.35
CA ILE A 26 24.47 2.02 -22.49
C ILE A 26 23.51 3.16 -22.10
N SER A 27 22.85 3.07 -20.94
CA SER A 27 21.96 4.14 -20.45
C SER A 27 22.71 5.47 -20.29
N CYS A 28 23.95 5.43 -19.76
CA CYS A 28 24.80 6.61 -19.62
C CYS A 28 25.07 7.29 -20.96
N ILE A 29 25.34 6.51 -22.01
CA ILE A 29 25.55 7.06 -23.36
C ILE A 29 24.28 7.75 -23.87
N TYR A 30 23.10 7.16 -23.66
CA TYR A 30 21.85 7.80 -24.08
C TYR A 30 21.55 9.09 -23.31
N ASP A 31 21.87 9.16 -22.02
CA ASP A 31 21.56 10.32 -21.18
C ASP A 31 22.59 11.45 -21.30
N THR A 32 23.87 11.11 -21.49
CA THR A 32 24.98 12.08 -21.43
C THR A 32 25.73 12.25 -22.75
N LEU A 33 25.49 11.37 -23.73
CA LEU A 33 26.28 11.26 -24.96
C LEU A 33 27.77 10.97 -24.73
N THR A 34 28.12 10.44 -23.55
CA THR A 34 29.49 10.08 -23.17
C THR A 34 29.59 8.62 -22.75
N ILE A 35 30.76 8.02 -23.00
CA ILE A 35 31.09 6.66 -22.55
C ILE A 35 31.60 6.78 -21.11
N ALA A 36 31.01 5.99 -20.22
CA ALA A 36 31.50 5.89 -18.85
C ALA A 36 32.92 5.31 -18.84
N GLY A 37 33.84 5.99 -18.16
CA GLY A 37 35.22 5.60 -18.03
C GLY A 37 35.45 4.73 -16.78
N SER A 38 36.60 4.07 -16.73
CA SER A 38 37.07 3.38 -15.52
C SER A 38 37.26 4.31 -14.32
N ASP A 39 37.30 5.63 -14.56
CA ASP A 39 37.44 6.63 -13.51
C ASP A 39 36.12 6.98 -12.82
N ASP A 40 34.97 6.63 -13.41
CA ASP A 40 33.66 6.88 -12.83
C ASP A 40 33.45 6.05 -11.56
N ASP A 41 33.05 6.70 -10.46
CA ASP A 41 32.91 6.06 -9.15
C ASP A 41 31.97 4.86 -9.15
N TRP A 42 30.86 4.94 -9.90
CA TRP A 42 29.88 3.85 -9.97
C TRP A 42 30.41 2.65 -10.77
N VAL A 43 31.33 2.87 -11.72
CA VAL A 43 32.00 1.79 -12.46
C VAL A 43 32.97 1.06 -11.53
N LYS A 44 33.79 1.80 -10.79
CA LYS A 44 34.70 1.25 -9.77
C LYS A 44 33.94 0.46 -8.69
N GLN A 45 32.79 0.96 -8.25
CA GLN A 45 31.94 0.25 -7.29
C GLN A 45 31.41 -1.08 -7.86
N LEU A 46 30.96 -1.10 -9.11
CA LEU A 46 30.51 -2.35 -9.76
C LEU A 46 31.66 -3.34 -9.97
N GLU A 47 32.84 -2.87 -10.33
CA GLU A 47 34.04 -3.71 -10.44
C GLU A 47 34.38 -4.36 -9.11
N HIS A 48 34.38 -3.59 -8.01
CA HIS A 48 34.56 -4.13 -6.67
C HIS A 48 33.47 -5.16 -6.33
N ILE A 49 32.19 -4.85 -6.55
CA ILE A 49 31.09 -5.79 -6.30
C ILE A 49 31.28 -7.10 -7.08
N LYS A 50 31.71 -7.04 -8.35
CA LYS A 50 31.94 -8.21 -9.19
C LYS A 50 32.98 -9.17 -8.62
N GLU A 51 34.02 -8.65 -7.96
CA GLU A 51 35.06 -9.46 -7.31
C GLU A 51 34.52 -10.22 -6.09
N PHE A 52 33.62 -9.60 -5.31
CA PHE A 52 33.14 -10.15 -4.05
C PHE A 52 31.79 -10.88 -4.13
N ILE A 53 31.01 -10.70 -5.21
CA ILE A 53 29.67 -11.29 -5.34
C ILE A 53 29.69 -12.83 -5.48
N ILE A 54 30.88 -13.43 -5.58
CA ILE A 54 31.08 -14.89 -5.54
C ILE A 54 30.97 -15.49 -4.13
N SER A 55 30.92 -14.66 -3.09
CA SER A 55 30.75 -15.14 -1.71
C SER A 55 29.48 -15.97 -1.55
N ASP A 56 29.58 -17.05 -0.77
CA ASP A 56 28.44 -17.88 -0.39
C ASP A 56 27.80 -17.43 0.94
N ASP A 57 28.35 -16.40 1.61
CA ASP A 57 27.72 -15.84 2.82
C ASP A 57 26.46 -15.04 2.44
N PRO A 58 25.26 -15.46 2.89
CA PRO A 58 24.02 -14.75 2.61
C PRO A 58 24.04 -13.28 3.04
N LYS A 59 24.75 -12.92 4.12
CA LYS A 59 24.84 -11.53 4.59
C LYS A 59 25.67 -10.67 3.65
N GLU A 60 26.74 -11.22 3.08
CA GLU A 60 27.56 -10.52 2.11
C GLU A 60 26.83 -10.36 0.78
N ILE A 61 26.09 -11.39 0.36
CA ILE A 61 25.21 -11.32 -0.83
C ILE A 61 24.17 -10.20 -0.65
N ASP A 62 23.49 -10.15 0.49
CA ASP A 62 22.49 -9.11 0.79
C ASP A 62 23.11 -7.70 0.81
N LYS A 63 24.33 -7.57 1.37
CA LYS A 63 25.06 -6.30 1.38
C LYS A 63 25.40 -5.84 -0.03
N MET A 64 25.99 -6.72 -0.85
CA MET A 64 26.37 -6.42 -2.23
C MET A 64 25.15 -6.09 -3.09
N ALA A 65 24.06 -6.82 -2.89
CA ALA A 65 22.78 -6.50 -3.50
C ALA A 65 22.38 -5.06 -3.13
N GLY A 66 22.45 -4.66 -1.87
CA GLY A 66 22.21 -3.28 -1.44
C GLY A 66 23.00 -2.22 -2.18
N GLU A 67 24.29 -2.47 -2.38
CA GLU A 67 25.18 -1.57 -3.10
C GLU A 67 24.79 -1.50 -4.59
N ILE A 68 24.48 -2.63 -5.22
CA ILE A 68 23.92 -2.68 -6.58
C ILE A 68 22.63 -1.85 -6.68
N ALA A 69 21.74 -1.98 -5.69
CA ALA A 69 20.48 -1.25 -5.68
C ALA A 69 20.69 0.26 -5.62
N LYS A 70 21.63 0.73 -4.78
CA LYS A 70 22.03 2.14 -4.71
C LYS A 70 22.56 2.65 -6.04
N ILE A 71 23.46 1.89 -6.69
CA ILE A 71 24.06 2.29 -7.97
C ILE A 71 22.98 2.46 -9.04
N ILE A 72 22.10 1.48 -9.19
CA ILE A 72 20.98 1.56 -10.15
C ILE A 72 20.06 2.74 -9.82
N ALA A 73 19.71 2.95 -8.54
CA ALA A 73 18.83 4.05 -8.12
C ALA A 73 19.40 5.43 -8.50
N LEU A 74 20.73 5.61 -8.40
CA LEU A 74 21.41 6.86 -8.71
C LEU A 74 21.67 7.07 -10.21
N ARG A 75 21.68 5.99 -11.00
CA ARG A 75 22.01 6.02 -12.43
C ARG A 75 20.81 5.94 -13.35
N MET A 76 19.68 5.43 -12.88
CA MET A 76 18.48 5.27 -13.68
C MET A 76 17.77 6.61 -13.90
N SER A 77 17.31 6.87 -15.13
CA SER A 77 16.54 8.07 -15.42
C SER A 77 15.14 8.03 -14.78
N ASN A 78 14.63 9.21 -14.41
CA ASN A 78 13.32 9.33 -13.74
C ASN A 78 12.17 8.71 -14.56
N PHE A 79 12.26 8.74 -15.89
CA PHE A 79 11.22 8.22 -16.79
C PHE A 79 11.17 6.69 -16.84
N GLN A 80 12.26 6.01 -16.49
CA GLN A 80 12.35 4.55 -16.51
C GLN A 80 11.90 3.91 -15.18
N TYR A 81 11.77 4.72 -14.13
CA TYR A 81 11.59 4.27 -12.77
C TYR A 81 10.34 3.40 -12.56
N LEU A 82 9.18 3.86 -13.02
CA LEU A 82 7.92 3.14 -12.88
C LEU A 82 7.97 1.80 -13.62
N GLN A 83 8.48 1.80 -14.85
CA GLN A 83 8.60 0.59 -15.65
C GLN A 83 9.60 -0.40 -15.05
N PHE A 84 10.69 0.10 -14.45
CA PHE A 84 11.64 -0.72 -13.72
C PHE A 84 10.98 -1.40 -12.51
N CYS A 85 10.22 -0.65 -11.70
CA CYS A 85 9.49 -1.21 -10.56
C CYS A 85 8.50 -2.30 -10.99
N LYS A 86 7.73 -2.07 -12.06
CA LYS A 86 6.82 -3.07 -12.65
C LYS A 86 7.57 -4.32 -13.11
N THR A 87 8.74 -4.16 -13.71
CA THR A 87 9.57 -5.28 -14.16
C THR A 87 10.10 -6.10 -12.97
N LEU A 88 10.48 -5.44 -11.87
CA LEU A 88 10.87 -6.13 -10.64
C LEU A 88 9.69 -6.87 -10.00
N LEU A 89 8.48 -6.29 -10.01
CA LEU A 89 7.28 -7.01 -9.56
C LEU A 89 7.05 -8.29 -10.39
N GLY A 90 7.35 -8.29 -11.69
CA GLY A 90 7.35 -9.50 -12.51
C GLY A 90 8.35 -10.56 -12.02
N GLY A 91 9.50 -10.14 -11.49
CA GLY A 91 10.51 -11.02 -10.91
C GLY A 91 10.05 -11.78 -9.65
N LEU A 92 8.95 -11.38 -9.02
CA LEU A 92 8.35 -12.12 -7.89
C LEU A 92 7.94 -13.54 -8.29
N GLN A 93 7.69 -13.78 -9.57
CA GLN A 93 7.32 -15.08 -10.13
C GLN A 93 8.53 -15.92 -10.58
N ASP A 94 9.76 -15.48 -10.28
CA ASP A 94 10.96 -16.22 -10.67
C ASP A 94 10.96 -17.65 -10.06
N HIS A 95 11.41 -18.62 -10.86
CA HIS A 95 11.53 -20.01 -10.46
C HIS A 95 12.56 -20.19 -9.32
N GLU A 96 13.62 -19.39 -9.33
CA GLU A 96 14.64 -19.39 -8.29
C GLU A 96 14.15 -18.60 -7.08
N LEU A 97 14.07 -19.27 -5.93
CA LEU A 97 13.42 -18.73 -4.74
C LEU A 97 14.18 -17.53 -4.16
N THR A 98 15.52 -17.54 -4.18
CA THR A 98 16.30 -16.38 -3.75
C THR A 98 16.05 -15.20 -4.69
N SER A 99 16.13 -15.39 -6.01
CA SER A 99 15.84 -14.36 -7.02
C SER A 99 14.43 -13.77 -6.90
N SER A 100 13.41 -14.60 -6.64
CA SER A 100 12.05 -14.14 -6.33
C SER A 100 12.02 -13.29 -5.05
N ILE A 101 12.75 -13.69 -4.01
CA ILE A 101 12.89 -12.93 -2.77
C ILE A 101 13.64 -11.61 -2.97
N GLY A 102 14.66 -11.53 -3.82
CA GLY A 102 15.33 -10.26 -4.15
C GLY A 102 14.49 -9.35 -5.02
N SER A 103 13.63 -9.93 -5.86
CA SER A 103 12.58 -9.16 -6.51
C SER A 103 11.62 -8.56 -5.49
N ALA A 104 11.45 -9.17 -4.31
CA ALA A 104 10.57 -8.67 -3.26
C ALA A 104 11.25 -7.81 -2.19
N GLY A 105 12.57 -7.93 -2.02
CA GLY A 105 13.32 -7.36 -0.91
C GLY A 105 13.34 -8.18 0.37
N GLY A 106 13.71 -9.46 0.31
CA GLY A 106 13.98 -10.25 1.52
C GLY A 106 15.34 -9.96 2.14
N GLY A 107 15.44 -8.77 2.72
CA GLY A 107 16.60 -8.23 3.43
C GLY A 107 16.38 -6.73 3.50
N GLU A 108 16.74 -6.06 4.59
CA GLU A 108 16.46 -4.62 4.83
C GLU A 108 17.09 -3.66 3.78
N ILE A 109 17.68 -4.22 2.71
CA ILE A 109 18.69 -3.59 1.86
C ILE A 109 18.36 -3.74 0.35
N PHE A 110 17.67 -4.80 -0.11
CA PHE A 110 17.39 -5.03 -1.55
C PHE A 110 15.90 -5.00 -1.93
N SER A 111 15.13 -4.09 -1.34
CA SER A 111 13.70 -3.94 -1.68
C SER A 111 13.52 -3.15 -2.99
N ILE A 112 12.52 -3.52 -3.82
CA ILE A 112 11.94 -2.67 -4.90
C ILE A 112 11.74 -1.23 -4.40
N PHE A 113 11.51 -1.05 -3.10
CA PHE A 113 11.31 0.21 -2.44
C PHE A 113 12.48 0.63 -1.56
N SER A 114 13.56 -0.14 -1.41
CA SER A 114 14.88 0.45 -1.12
C SER A 114 15.30 1.33 -2.29
N PHE A 115 14.99 0.95 -3.54
CA PHE A 115 15.12 1.87 -4.66
C PHE A 115 14.20 3.07 -4.50
N VAL A 116 12.95 2.91 -4.05
CA VAL A 116 12.03 4.06 -3.82
C VAL A 116 12.55 4.93 -2.69
N LYS A 117 12.98 4.34 -1.57
CA LYS A 117 13.52 5.03 -0.41
C LYS A 117 14.80 5.78 -0.74
N LEU A 118 15.79 5.13 -1.38
CA LEU A 118 17.05 5.76 -1.81
C LEU A 118 16.81 6.82 -2.88
N PHE A 119 15.88 6.58 -3.79
CA PHE A 119 15.48 7.57 -4.80
C PHE A 119 14.68 8.74 -4.21
N LEU A 120 14.02 8.57 -3.06
CA LEU A 120 13.31 9.65 -2.36
C LEU A 120 14.19 10.39 -1.34
N GLU A 121 15.19 9.72 -0.74
CA GLU A 121 16.11 10.28 0.25
C GLU A 121 17.38 10.91 -0.38
N ASP A 122 18.05 10.23 -1.32
CA ASP A 122 19.34 10.67 -1.88
C ASP A 122 19.20 11.48 -3.18
N CYS A 123 18.25 11.11 -4.04
CA CYS A 123 17.89 11.97 -5.16
C CYS A 123 17.00 13.08 -4.60
N LYS A 124 17.55 14.29 -4.41
CA LYS A 124 16.85 15.55 -4.09
C LYS A 124 15.79 15.92 -5.14
N ILE A 125 14.87 15.03 -5.47
CA ILE A 125 13.81 15.28 -6.44
C ILE A 125 12.64 15.84 -5.65
N MET A 126 12.81 17.11 -5.30
CA MET A 126 11.78 18.04 -4.83
C MET A 126 10.56 18.13 -5.77
N ASN A 127 10.54 17.39 -6.89
CA ASN A 127 9.54 17.47 -7.92
C ASN A 127 9.17 16.12 -8.55
N LEU A 128 9.40 14.95 -7.92
CA LEU A 128 8.90 13.69 -8.51
C LEU A 128 7.37 13.64 -8.37
N HIS A 129 6.84 14.05 -7.21
CA HIS A 129 5.41 14.25 -7.02
C HIS A 129 4.86 15.27 -8.03
N LEU A 130 5.55 16.40 -8.27
CA LEU A 130 5.13 17.41 -9.25
C LEU A 130 5.23 16.93 -10.71
N LEU A 131 6.31 16.25 -11.09
CA LEU A 131 6.55 15.76 -12.45
C LEU A 131 5.60 14.59 -12.78
N LEU A 132 5.31 13.72 -11.81
CA LEU A 132 4.35 12.63 -11.95
C LEU A 132 2.90 13.15 -11.90
N ASP A 133 2.60 14.17 -11.11
CA ASP A 133 1.30 14.87 -11.18
C ASP A 133 1.11 15.61 -12.52
N LEU A 134 2.17 16.20 -13.09
CA LEU A 134 2.18 16.85 -14.42
C LEU A 134 2.09 15.85 -15.59
N LEU A 135 2.63 14.63 -15.44
CA LEU A 135 2.58 13.57 -16.45
C LEU A 135 1.38 12.62 -16.29
N GLY A 136 0.56 12.81 -15.25
CA GLY A 136 -0.65 12.04 -14.96
C GLY A 136 -0.56 11.41 -13.57
N GLY A 137 -1.06 12.13 -12.55
CA GLY A 137 -0.93 11.88 -11.10
C GLY A 137 -1.49 10.55 -10.56
N GLY A 138 -1.05 9.43 -11.12
CA GLY A 138 -1.50 8.08 -10.81
C GLY A 138 -0.37 7.09 -10.54
N CYS A 139 0.91 7.44 -10.68
CA CYS A 139 1.99 6.45 -10.59
C CYS A 139 2.12 5.78 -9.22
N ILE A 140 1.91 6.53 -8.12
CA ILE A 140 1.93 5.95 -6.77
C ILE A 140 0.73 5.00 -6.58
N PRO A 141 -0.53 5.43 -6.82
CA PRO A 141 -1.69 4.53 -6.84
C PRO A 141 -1.51 3.29 -7.75
N GLU A 142 -0.98 3.50 -8.95
CA GLU A 142 -0.73 2.44 -9.94
C GLU A 142 0.29 1.43 -9.41
N LEU A 143 1.41 1.89 -8.85
CA LEU A 143 2.43 1.02 -8.29
C LEU A 143 1.89 0.22 -7.09
N VAL A 144 1.05 0.82 -6.24
CA VAL A 144 0.38 0.12 -5.15
C VAL A 144 -0.53 -0.99 -5.70
N ASN A 145 -1.37 -0.68 -6.70
CA ASN A 145 -2.26 -1.66 -7.33
C ASN A 145 -1.52 -2.79 -8.04
N GLU A 146 -0.45 -2.49 -8.77
CA GLU A 146 0.41 -3.49 -9.40
C GLU A 146 1.09 -4.37 -8.35
N SER A 147 1.52 -3.79 -7.22
CA SER A 147 2.13 -4.55 -6.12
C SER A 147 1.14 -5.55 -5.50
N PHE A 148 -0.09 -5.11 -5.20
CA PHE A 148 -1.12 -6.03 -4.68
C PHE A 148 -1.51 -7.07 -5.70
N SER A 149 -1.64 -6.70 -6.98
CA SER A 149 -1.91 -7.64 -8.08
C SER A 149 -0.81 -8.69 -8.18
N ALA A 150 0.47 -8.29 -8.08
CA ALA A 150 1.59 -9.22 -8.11
C ALA A 150 1.57 -10.19 -6.91
N ILE A 151 1.27 -9.71 -5.69
CA ILE A 151 1.21 -10.55 -4.49
C ILE A 151 0.11 -11.63 -4.58
N LYS A 152 -1.02 -11.36 -5.26
CA LYS A 152 -2.13 -12.33 -5.40
C LYS A 152 -1.70 -13.64 -6.05
N TYR A 153 -0.72 -13.59 -6.97
CA TYR A 153 -0.25 -14.76 -7.71
C TYR A 153 0.96 -15.46 -7.08
N ILE A 154 1.48 -14.95 -5.95
CA ILE A 154 2.61 -15.56 -5.26
C ILE A 154 2.13 -16.75 -4.42
N ASP A 155 2.79 -17.90 -4.55
CA ASP A 155 2.55 -19.09 -3.75
C ASP A 155 2.81 -18.84 -2.25
N VAL A 156 2.06 -19.53 -1.38
CA VAL A 156 2.21 -19.51 0.09
C VAL A 156 3.64 -19.91 0.49
N SER A 157 4.29 -20.80 -0.27
CA SER A 157 5.69 -21.19 -0.08
C SER A 157 6.68 -20.01 -0.14
N ARG A 158 6.27 -18.87 -0.72
CA ARG A 158 7.06 -17.64 -0.88
C ARG A 158 6.58 -16.51 0.05
N ALA A 159 6.19 -16.83 1.27
CA ALA A 159 5.70 -15.86 2.26
C ALA A 159 6.67 -14.68 2.52
N ARG A 160 7.99 -14.91 2.46
CA ARG A 160 9.00 -13.84 2.60
C ARG A 160 8.91 -12.81 1.48
N ALA A 161 8.63 -13.24 0.25
CA ALA A 161 8.46 -12.33 -0.88
C ALA A 161 7.21 -11.46 -0.68
N LYS A 162 6.08 -12.05 -0.26
CA LYS A 162 4.88 -11.27 0.08
C LYS A 162 5.15 -10.22 1.16
N SER A 163 5.85 -10.61 2.23
CA SER A 163 6.23 -9.70 3.31
C SER A 163 7.14 -8.56 2.83
N GLY A 164 8.10 -8.86 1.95
CA GLY A 164 8.98 -7.87 1.32
C GLY A 164 8.19 -6.80 0.57
N VAL A 165 7.21 -7.20 -0.25
CA VAL A 165 6.35 -6.26 -0.99
C VAL A 165 5.44 -5.44 -0.06
N LEU A 166 4.94 -6.01 1.04
CA LEU A 166 4.14 -5.24 2.00
C LEU A 166 4.99 -4.20 2.76
N LYS A 167 6.16 -4.58 3.27
CA LYS A 167 7.11 -3.66 3.92
C LYS A 167 7.53 -2.52 2.99
N SER A 168 7.66 -2.86 1.72
CA SER A 168 7.95 -1.95 0.63
C SER A 168 6.85 -0.89 0.42
N ILE A 169 5.57 -1.28 0.38
CA ILE A 169 4.44 -0.33 0.33
C ILE A 169 4.38 0.51 1.61
N VAL A 170 4.72 -0.05 2.79
CA VAL A 170 4.84 0.73 4.03
C VAL A 170 5.93 1.79 3.93
N ALA A 171 7.09 1.47 3.33
CA ALA A 171 8.14 2.46 3.07
C ALA A 171 7.62 3.58 2.15
N LEU A 172 6.88 3.26 1.08
CA LEU A 172 6.24 4.26 0.24
C LEU A 172 5.25 5.13 1.02
N THR A 173 4.51 4.53 1.94
CA THR A 173 3.55 5.23 2.81
C THR A 173 4.25 6.27 3.69
N LYS A 174 5.49 6.01 4.16
CA LYS A 174 6.25 6.99 4.95
C LYS A 174 6.52 8.28 4.20
N HIS A 175 6.77 8.20 2.89
CA HIS A 175 7.07 9.38 2.07
C HIS A 175 5.82 10.02 1.46
N HIS A 176 4.81 9.21 1.12
CA HIS A 176 3.58 9.66 0.45
C HIS A 176 2.31 9.17 1.18
N PRO A 177 2.13 9.49 2.48
CA PRO A 177 1.09 8.88 3.30
C PRO A 177 -0.31 9.15 2.75
N LYS A 178 -0.59 10.36 2.25
CA LYS A 178 -1.90 10.70 1.69
C LYS A 178 -2.26 9.89 0.46
N LEU A 179 -1.33 9.77 -0.50
CA LEU A 179 -1.58 9.07 -1.77
C LEU A 179 -1.76 7.57 -1.53
N VAL A 180 -0.86 6.96 -0.75
CA VAL A 180 -0.94 5.53 -0.45
C VAL A 180 -2.17 5.22 0.39
N CYS A 181 -2.44 5.97 1.46
CA CYS A 181 -3.64 5.73 2.27
C CYS A 181 -4.93 5.88 1.46
N ASN A 182 -5.02 6.87 0.56
CA ASN A 182 -6.19 7.00 -0.31
C ASN A 182 -6.37 5.78 -1.22
N GLU A 183 -5.29 5.22 -1.75
CA GLU A 183 -5.34 3.99 -2.55
C GLU A 183 -5.62 2.74 -1.71
N MET A 184 -5.16 2.70 -0.46
CA MET A 184 -5.47 1.61 0.45
C MET A 184 -6.94 1.64 0.90
N LEU A 185 -7.50 2.84 1.07
CA LEU A 185 -8.92 3.04 1.39
C LEU A 185 -9.84 2.82 0.18
N SER A 186 -9.32 2.86 -1.05
CA SER A 186 -10.08 2.55 -2.28
C SER A 186 -10.21 1.04 -2.55
N GLN A 187 -9.45 0.20 -1.83
CA GLN A 187 -9.50 -1.25 -1.97
C GLN A 187 -10.90 -1.79 -1.65
N SER A 188 -11.26 -2.92 -2.27
CA SER A 188 -12.55 -3.55 -2.06
C SER A 188 -12.78 -3.93 -0.60
N LEU A 189 -13.98 -3.66 -0.10
CA LEU A 189 -14.45 -4.05 1.24
C LEU A 189 -15.29 -5.34 1.17
N PRO A 190 -15.17 -6.30 2.11
CA PRO A 190 -14.18 -6.35 3.18
C PRO A 190 -12.76 -6.46 2.60
N PHE A 191 -11.78 -5.89 3.31
CA PHE A 191 -10.40 -5.91 2.87
C PHE A 191 -9.88 -7.33 2.66
N GLU A 192 -9.17 -7.54 1.55
CA GLU A 192 -8.48 -8.79 1.28
C GLU A 192 -7.34 -9.02 2.28
N GLU A 193 -6.93 -10.28 2.44
CA GLU A 193 -5.90 -10.70 3.40
C GLU A 193 -4.60 -9.86 3.31
N ASN A 194 -4.14 -9.55 2.09
CA ASN A 194 -2.91 -8.78 1.90
C ASN A 194 -3.09 -7.31 2.32
N VAL A 195 -4.28 -6.74 2.16
CA VAL A 195 -4.59 -5.36 2.59
C VAL A 195 -4.64 -5.30 4.12
N VAL A 196 -5.23 -6.31 4.76
CA VAL A 196 -5.20 -6.46 6.23
C VAL A 196 -3.76 -6.59 6.73
N LYS A 197 -2.95 -7.45 6.09
CA LYS A 197 -1.51 -7.59 6.42
C LYS A 197 -0.73 -6.30 6.24
N TYR A 198 -1.07 -5.48 5.24
CA TYR A 198 -0.49 -4.14 5.09
C TYR A 198 -0.77 -3.26 6.31
N TRP A 199 -2.05 -3.14 6.75
CA TRP A 199 -2.41 -2.33 7.92
C TRP A 199 -1.71 -2.80 9.19
N ASN A 200 -1.58 -4.12 9.37
CA ASN A 200 -0.80 -4.69 10.48
C ASN A 200 0.70 -4.35 10.37
N THR A 201 1.26 -4.35 9.16
CA THR A 201 2.68 -4.01 8.93
C THR A 201 2.95 -2.53 9.18
N VAL A 202 2.00 -1.63 8.89
CA VAL A 202 2.08 -0.20 9.22
C VAL A 202 2.28 0.00 10.73
N CYS A 203 1.58 -0.78 11.56
CA CYS A 203 1.62 -0.69 13.01
C CYS A 203 3.01 -0.93 13.61
N LEU A 204 3.92 -1.59 12.88
CA LEU A 204 5.32 -1.78 13.28
C LEU A 204 6.11 -0.47 13.34
N ASN A 205 5.55 0.63 12.83
CA ASN A 205 6.14 1.96 12.90
C ASN A 205 5.20 2.92 13.65
N GLU A 206 5.51 3.19 14.91
CA GLU A 206 4.68 4.02 15.81
C GLU A 206 4.43 5.42 15.24
N GLU A 207 5.46 6.07 14.69
CA GLU A 207 5.37 7.43 14.16
C GLU A 207 4.47 7.51 12.93
N LEU A 208 4.68 6.62 11.94
CA LEU A 208 3.83 6.54 10.76
C LEU A 208 2.38 6.24 11.13
N THR A 209 2.17 5.31 12.06
CA THR A 209 0.83 4.93 12.51
C THR A 209 0.11 6.12 13.16
N ALA A 210 0.81 6.88 14.00
CA ALA A 210 0.25 8.10 14.59
C ALA A 210 -0.13 9.14 13.52
N GLN A 211 0.73 9.35 12.51
CA GLN A 211 0.43 10.26 11.39
C GLN A 211 -0.80 9.80 10.59
N ILE A 212 -0.96 8.50 10.35
CA ILE A 212 -2.11 7.94 9.64
C ILE A 212 -3.39 8.10 10.46
N ILE A 213 -3.37 7.78 11.75
CA ILE A 213 -4.51 7.95 12.66
C ILE A 213 -4.94 9.42 12.71
N ASP A 214 -3.98 10.35 12.78
CA ASP A 214 -4.25 11.79 12.76
C ASP A 214 -4.92 12.24 11.46
N ASN A 215 -4.43 11.76 10.32
CA ASN A 215 -5.03 12.04 9.03
C ASN A 215 -6.45 11.47 8.91
N PHE A 216 -6.66 10.23 9.38
CA PHE A 216 -7.98 9.60 9.41
C PHE A 216 -8.97 10.37 10.27
N LEU A 217 -8.55 10.76 11.48
CA LEU A 217 -9.37 11.55 12.38
C LEU A 217 -9.73 12.90 11.75
N ALA A 218 -8.77 13.59 11.10
CA ALA A 218 -9.03 14.84 10.38
C ALA A 218 -10.06 14.66 9.26
N ILE A 219 -9.96 13.58 8.47
CA ILE A 219 -10.93 13.26 7.42
C ILE A 219 -12.31 13.00 8.02
N LEU A 220 -12.40 12.19 9.09
CA LEU A 220 -13.68 11.87 9.74
C LEU A 220 -14.36 13.11 10.32
N MET A 221 -13.61 14.00 10.97
CA MET A 221 -14.15 15.25 11.51
C MET A 221 -14.66 16.22 10.43
N ALA A 222 -14.08 16.16 9.22
CA ALA A 222 -14.45 17.01 8.10
C ALA A 222 -15.51 16.41 7.17
N SER A 223 -15.83 15.12 7.31
CA SER A 223 -16.68 14.37 6.37
C SER A 223 -18.08 14.13 6.92
N CYS A 224 -19.06 14.04 6.02
CA CYS A 224 -20.36 13.49 6.37
C CYS A 224 -20.30 11.95 6.40
N LEU A 225 -20.73 11.34 7.50
CA LEU A 225 -20.64 9.89 7.73
C LEU A 225 -21.64 9.07 6.90
N TYR A 226 -22.71 9.70 6.41
CA TYR A 226 -23.71 9.09 5.54
C TYR A 226 -24.00 10.00 4.34
N GLU A 227 -24.50 9.43 3.26
CA GLU A 227 -24.85 10.18 2.06
C GLU A 227 -26.09 11.07 2.34
N PRO A 228 -26.06 12.37 2.00
CA PRO A 228 -27.20 13.24 2.19
C PRO A 228 -28.39 12.73 1.36
N SER A 229 -29.52 12.51 2.02
CA SER A 229 -30.74 12.05 1.36
C SER A 229 -31.22 13.10 0.36
N ASN A 230 -31.52 12.70 -0.88
CA ASN A 230 -32.34 13.53 -1.76
C ASN A 230 -33.76 13.57 -1.17
N ASP A 231 -34.24 14.76 -0.81
CA ASP A 231 -35.53 15.03 -0.13
C ASP A 231 -36.79 14.41 -0.76
N ASN A 232 -36.68 13.83 -1.96
CA ASN A 232 -37.78 13.22 -2.72
C ASN A 232 -37.96 11.70 -2.51
N ALA A 233 -37.18 11.06 -1.63
CA ALA A 233 -37.28 9.63 -1.36
C ALA A 233 -37.62 9.38 0.12
N GLY A 234 -38.91 9.43 0.45
CA GLY A 234 -39.40 9.03 1.77
C GLY A 234 -38.90 7.65 2.19
N ASP A 235 -38.53 7.53 3.46
CA ASP A 235 -38.23 6.29 4.20
C ASP A 235 -37.13 5.38 3.63
N ARG A 236 -36.25 5.91 2.76
CA ARG A 236 -35.11 5.15 2.26
C ARG A 236 -34.01 5.10 3.33
N GLN A 237 -33.63 3.88 3.72
CA GLN A 237 -32.50 3.65 4.62
C GLN A 237 -31.28 4.46 4.19
N LYS A 238 -30.70 5.23 5.11
CA LYS A 238 -29.52 6.05 4.86
C LYS A 238 -28.31 5.15 4.56
N ILE A 239 -27.45 5.60 3.66
CA ILE A 239 -26.27 4.84 3.18
C ILE A 239 -25.02 5.45 3.81
N ALA A 240 -24.12 4.62 4.33
CA ALA A 240 -22.84 5.09 4.84
C ALA A 240 -21.96 5.66 3.72
N SER A 241 -21.26 6.75 4.00
CA SER A 241 -20.31 7.34 3.06
C SER A 241 -19.11 6.41 2.86
N VAL A 242 -18.69 6.22 1.60
CA VAL A 242 -17.64 5.26 1.22
C VAL A 242 -16.33 5.49 1.98
N GLN A 243 -15.80 6.71 1.94
CA GLN A 243 -14.46 7.00 2.49
C GLN A 243 -14.41 6.94 4.02
N PRO A 244 -15.33 7.58 4.78
CA PRO A 244 -15.40 7.39 6.24
C PRO A 244 -15.55 5.93 6.66
N PHE A 245 -16.37 5.16 5.93
CA PHE A 245 -16.55 3.74 6.25
C PHE A 245 -15.28 2.93 6.00
N ALA A 246 -14.57 3.16 4.90
CA ALA A 246 -13.28 2.52 4.64
C ALA A 246 -12.24 2.85 5.73
N ILE A 247 -12.27 4.06 6.29
CA ILE A 247 -11.42 4.45 7.43
C ILE A 247 -11.75 3.60 8.66
N PHE A 248 -13.02 3.39 8.99
CA PHE A 248 -13.39 2.51 10.12
C PHE A 248 -12.94 1.07 9.89
N CYS A 249 -13.06 0.55 8.67
CA CYS A 249 -12.51 -0.74 8.29
C CYS A 249 -10.99 -0.81 8.50
N ALA A 250 -10.24 0.25 8.16
CA ALA A 250 -8.78 0.28 8.34
C ALA A 250 -8.41 0.38 9.83
N MET A 251 -9.09 1.25 10.58
CA MET A 251 -8.89 1.39 12.03
C MET A 251 -9.20 0.10 12.79
N ARG A 252 -10.16 -0.69 12.31
CA ARG A 252 -10.47 -2.02 12.87
C ARG A 252 -9.27 -2.97 12.81
N GLU A 253 -8.46 -2.88 11.76
CA GLU A 253 -7.25 -3.69 11.62
C GLU A 253 -6.07 -3.09 12.39
N ILE A 254 -6.01 -1.76 12.54
CA ILE A 254 -4.91 -1.05 13.25
C ILE A 254 -5.01 -1.18 14.77
N PHE A 255 -6.19 -0.91 15.36
CA PHE A 255 -6.35 -0.80 16.81
C PHE A 255 -6.09 -2.07 17.63
N PRO A 256 -6.29 -3.30 17.12
CA PRO A 256 -5.89 -4.50 17.83
C PRO A 256 -4.37 -4.60 18.08
N SER A 257 -3.54 -3.88 17.31
CA SER A 257 -2.09 -3.98 17.43
C SER A 257 -1.58 -3.36 18.73
N LYS A 258 -0.88 -4.15 19.55
CA LYS A 258 -0.25 -3.70 20.81
C LYS A 258 0.95 -2.78 20.61
N GLU A 259 1.41 -2.62 19.37
CA GLU A 259 2.59 -1.81 19.05
C GLU A 259 2.26 -0.32 18.91
N ILE A 260 0.98 0.03 18.84
CA ILE A 260 0.54 1.42 18.66
C ILE A 260 0.42 2.13 20.00
N LYS A 261 0.77 3.42 20.04
CA LYS A 261 0.50 4.30 21.19
C LYS A 261 -0.54 5.34 20.80
N ILE A 262 -1.73 5.22 21.38
CA ILE A 262 -2.84 6.14 21.14
C ILE A 262 -2.61 7.44 21.93
N LYS A 263 -2.30 8.53 21.22
CA LYS A 263 -2.03 9.85 21.84
C LYS A 263 -3.24 10.79 21.86
N LYS A 264 -4.23 10.57 20.97
CA LYS A 264 -5.45 11.39 20.83
C LYS A 264 -6.68 10.69 21.37
N PHE A 265 -6.59 10.26 22.63
CA PHE A 265 -7.67 9.51 23.25
C PHE A 265 -9.02 10.26 23.22
N PRO A 266 -9.13 11.52 23.68
CA PRO A 266 -10.42 12.20 23.77
C PRO A 266 -11.13 12.31 22.42
N GLU A 267 -10.39 12.67 21.37
CA GLU A 267 -10.92 12.87 20.03
C GLU A 267 -11.32 11.55 19.39
N LEU A 268 -10.49 10.51 19.50
CA LEU A 268 -10.80 9.17 18.98
C LEU A 268 -11.99 8.55 19.71
N PHE A 269 -12.06 8.68 21.04
CA PHE A 269 -13.17 8.20 21.83
C PHE A 269 -14.48 8.88 21.43
N ALA A 270 -14.48 10.22 21.37
CA ALA A 270 -15.66 10.98 20.96
C ALA A 270 -16.09 10.65 19.52
N MET A 271 -15.14 10.50 18.61
CA MET A 271 -15.39 10.11 17.23
C MET A 271 -16.00 8.70 17.17
N LEU A 272 -15.38 7.69 17.79
CA LEU A 272 -15.91 6.32 17.77
C LEU A 272 -17.31 6.22 18.39
N LEU A 273 -17.55 6.92 19.50
CA LEU A 273 -18.86 6.94 20.17
C LEU A 273 -19.94 7.61 19.30
N THR A 274 -19.65 8.78 18.72
CA THR A 274 -20.61 9.50 17.85
C THR A 274 -20.85 8.77 16.53
N SER A 275 -19.82 8.13 15.97
CA SER A 275 -19.97 7.24 14.83
C SER A 275 -20.83 6.03 15.15
N LEU A 276 -20.64 5.39 16.31
CA LEU A 276 -21.44 4.22 16.67
C LEU A 276 -22.93 4.57 16.71
N ALA A 277 -23.28 5.72 17.31
CA ALA A 277 -24.64 6.22 17.28
C ALA A 277 -25.13 6.50 15.85
N THR A 278 -24.32 7.19 15.03
CA THR A 278 -24.67 7.59 13.66
C THR A 278 -24.82 6.40 12.70
N TYR A 279 -24.03 5.36 12.88
CA TYR A 279 -24.01 4.18 12.03
C TYR A 279 -25.13 3.18 12.35
N THR A 280 -25.90 3.43 13.42
CA THR A 280 -27.09 2.64 13.74
C THR A 280 -28.08 2.72 12.57
N ASN A 281 -28.47 1.56 12.04
CA ASN A 281 -29.40 1.42 10.92
C ASN A 281 -28.92 1.99 9.56
N LEU A 282 -27.63 2.30 9.38
CA LEU A 282 -27.08 2.64 8.07
C LEU A 282 -26.90 1.39 7.19
N ALA A 283 -27.25 1.51 5.90
CA ALA A 283 -26.87 0.56 4.88
C ALA A 283 -25.38 0.73 4.51
N PRO A 284 -24.68 -0.35 4.11
CA PRO A 284 -23.29 -0.28 3.67
C PRO A 284 -23.13 0.59 2.42
N PRO A 285 -21.93 1.17 2.19
CA PRO A 285 -21.71 2.05 1.05
C PRO A 285 -21.90 1.34 -0.28
N MET A 286 -22.50 2.03 -1.24
CA MET A 286 -22.60 1.55 -2.63
C MET A 286 -21.34 1.95 -3.41
N LEU A 287 -20.40 1.01 -3.60
CA LEU A 287 -19.23 1.24 -4.42
C LEU A 287 -19.62 1.33 -5.91
N SER A 288 -19.64 2.53 -6.48
CA SER A 288 -19.73 2.70 -7.93
C SER A 288 -18.34 2.51 -8.56
N VAL A 289 -18.22 1.63 -9.55
CA VAL A 289 -16.96 1.43 -10.28
C VAL A 289 -16.62 2.71 -11.04
N LYS A 290 -15.45 3.29 -10.78
CA LYS A 290 -14.83 4.25 -11.71
C LYS A 290 -14.52 3.48 -13.00
N SER A 291 -15.38 3.62 -14.00
CA SER A 291 -15.08 3.14 -15.36
C SER A 291 -13.96 3.99 -15.94
N THR A 292 -12.72 3.55 -15.82
CA THR A 292 -11.60 4.06 -16.62
C THR A 292 -11.70 3.45 -18.02
N SER A 293 -12.43 4.13 -18.90
CA SER A 293 -12.32 3.94 -20.35
C SER A 293 -12.30 5.32 -21.01
N PRO A 294 -11.23 5.68 -21.74
CA PRO A 294 -11.16 6.96 -22.43
C PRO A 294 -11.70 6.79 -23.84
N THR A 295 -13.00 7.04 -24.10
CA THR A 295 -13.44 7.68 -25.35
C THR A 295 -14.93 8.04 -25.38
N SER A 296 -15.17 9.29 -25.78
CA SER A 296 -16.28 9.81 -26.58
C SER A 296 -17.73 9.80 -26.05
N ASN A 297 -18.20 11.05 -25.93
CA ASN A 297 -19.52 11.57 -26.27
C ASN A 297 -20.70 11.37 -25.31
N LYS A 298 -21.16 12.53 -24.82
CA LYS A 298 -22.50 12.80 -24.28
C LYS A 298 -23.59 12.22 -25.19
N THR A 299 -24.36 11.28 -24.66
CA THR A 299 -25.81 11.25 -24.87
C THR A 299 -26.50 10.58 -23.69
N THR A 300 -27.49 11.30 -23.18
CA THR A 300 -28.53 10.86 -22.25
C THR A 300 -29.18 9.56 -22.70
N SER A 301 -29.13 8.51 -21.87
CA SER A 301 -30.14 7.46 -21.91
C SER A 301 -30.39 6.85 -20.53
N THR A 302 -31.58 7.15 -20.02
CA THR A 302 -32.29 6.38 -19.01
C THR A 302 -32.44 4.93 -19.47
N SER A 303 -31.70 4.00 -18.87
CA SER A 303 -32.05 2.58 -18.92
C SER A 303 -31.83 1.93 -17.55
N LYS A 304 -32.95 1.61 -16.89
CA LYS A 304 -33.00 0.72 -15.73
C LYS A 304 -32.50 -0.66 -16.19
N SER A 305 -31.28 -1.04 -15.83
CA SER A 305 -30.89 -2.45 -15.92
C SER A 305 -31.60 -3.22 -14.81
N LYS A 306 -32.57 -4.05 -15.23
CA LYS A 306 -33.40 -4.93 -14.38
C LYS A 306 -32.61 -6.10 -13.76
N PHE A 307 -31.29 -6.12 -13.94
CA PHE A 307 -30.30 -6.94 -13.26
C PHE A 307 -29.09 -6.05 -12.99
N GLY A 308 -29.10 -5.35 -11.86
CA GLY A 308 -27.98 -4.51 -11.44
C GLY A 308 -26.80 -5.41 -11.07
N PHE A 309 -25.78 -5.46 -11.91
CA PHE A 309 -24.47 -5.94 -11.49
C PHE A 309 -23.99 -4.97 -10.41
N ILE A 310 -24.03 -5.39 -9.14
CA ILE A 310 -23.49 -4.60 -8.03
C ILE A 310 -22.04 -5.01 -7.89
N PRO A 311 -21.08 -4.11 -8.21
CA PRO A 311 -19.68 -4.37 -7.96
C PRO A 311 -19.47 -4.57 -6.45
N ASN A 312 -18.67 -5.57 -6.09
CA ASN A 312 -18.33 -5.89 -4.71
C ASN A 312 -19.52 -6.33 -3.82
N LYS A 313 -20.22 -7.41 -4.21
CA LYS A 313 -21.36 -8.01 -3.47
C LYS A 313 -21.07 -8.26 -1.99
N ASP A 314 -19.82 -8.46 -1.60
CA ASP A 314 -19.44 -8.76 -0.22
C ASP A 314 -19.42 -7.52 0.67
N SER A 315 -19.17 -6.32 0.13
CA SER A 315 -19.31 -5.05 0.88
C SER A 315 -20.74 -4.83 1.38
N ILE A 316 -21.74 -5.29 0.64
CA ILE A 316 -23.17 -5.16 0.97
C ILE A 316 -23.55 -6.08 2.14
N LYS A 317 -22.74 -7.10 2.42
CA LYS A 317 -22.96 -7.99 3.58
C LYS A 317 -22.37 -7.41 4.87
N MET A 318 -21.55 -6.35 4.77
CA MET A 318 -20.98 -5.71 5.95
C MET A 318 -22.06 -4.89 6.66
N ASN A 319 -22.17 -5.07 7.97
CA ASN A 319 -23.00 -4.23 8.82
C ASN A 319 -22.16 -3.03 9.29
N PRO A 320 -22.47 -1.80 8.86
CA PRO A 320 -21.64 -0.65 9.19
C PRO A 320 -21.57 -0.36 10.69
N CYS A 321 -22.66 -0.54 11.42
CA CYS A 321 -22.70 -0.40 12.87
C CYS A 321 -21.78 -1.43 13.55
N GLN A 322 -21.82 -2.69 13.10
CA GLN A 322 -20.95 -3.74 13.64
C GLN A 322 -19.47 -3.42 13.43
N VAL A 323 -19.10 -2.92 12.25
CA VAL A 323 -17.69 -2.54 11.97
C VAL A 323 -17.23 -1.45 12.92
N VAL A 324 -18.02 -0.39 13.11
CA VAL A 324 -17.67 0.69 14.05
C VAL A 324 -17.60 0.18 15.49
N LEU A 325 -18.53 -0.70 15.89
CA LEU A 325 -18.52 -1.34 17.21
C LEU A 325 -17.25 -2.17 17.42
N ASP A 326 -16.88 -3.02 16.46
CA ASP A 326 -15.67 -3.84 16.52
C ASP A 326 -14.42 -2.95 16.60
N THR A 327 -14.36 -1.87 15.82
CA THR A 327 -13.27 -0.88 15.88
C THR A 327 -13.21 -0.23 17.26
N PHE A 328 -14.34 0.13 17.86
CA PHE A 328 -14.37 0.75 19.18
C PHE A 328 -13.98 -0.23 20.29
N LEU A 329 -14.43 -1.48 20.21
CA LEU A 329 -14.02 -2.53 21.14
C LEU A 329 -12.52 -2.80 21.03
N ALA A 330 -11.97 -2.86 19.82
CA ALA A 330 -10.52 -2.99 19.63
C ALA A 330 -9.73 -1.83 20.24
N PHE A 331 -10.20 -0.59 20.06
CA PHE A 331 -9.62 0.61 20.66
C PHE A 331 -9.61 0.55 22.20
N LEU A 332 -10.75 0.19 22.81
CA LEU A 332 -10.86 0.10 24.27
C LEU A 332 -10.04 -1.04 24.85
N ASN A 333 -9.98 -2.18 24.15
CA ASN A 333 -9.17 -3.32 24.55
C ASN A 333 -7.67 -2.99 24.50
N ASN A 334 -7.22 -2.25 23.48
CA ASN A 334 -5.83 -1.78 23.38
C ASN A 334 -5.44 -0.90 24.57
N LEU A 335 -6.38 -0.09 25.06
CA LEU A 335 -6.22 0.81 26.20
C LEU A 335 -6.51 0.16 27.56
N GLU A 336 -6.77 -1.16 27.58
CA GLU A 336 -7.10 -1.91 28.80
C GLU A 336 -8.33 -1.36 29.55
N MET A 337 -9.28 -0.75 28.83
CA MET A 337 -10.50 -0.17 29.40
C MET A 337 -11.62 -1.22 29.55
N GLU A 338 -11.39 -2.24 30.38
CA GLU A 338 -12.26 -3.42 30.52
C GLU A 338 -13.72 -3.07 30.87
N GLN A 339 -13.95 -2.07 31.72
CA GLN A 339 -15.31 -1.69 32.12
C GLN A 339 -16.14 -1.18 30.93
N LEU A 340 -15.58 -0.27 30.13
CA LEU A 340 -16.26 0.26 28.95
C LEU A 340 -16.38 -0.79 27.85
N PHE A 341 -15.35 -1.61 27.67
CA PHE A 341 -15.37 -2.74 26.76
C PHE A 341 -16.54 -3.69 27.07
N ASN A 342 -16.70 -4.07 28.34
CA ASN A 342 -17.77 -4.96 28.77
C ASN A 342 -19.15 -4.33 28.55
N VAL A 343 -19.33 -3.04 28.87
CA VAL A 343 -20.60 -2.34 28.65
C VAL A 343 -21.00 -2.35 27.17
N LEU A 344 -20.06 -2.06 26.26
CA LEU A 344 -20.36 -2.05 24.82
C LEU A 344 -20.57 -3.46 24.25
N THR A 345 -19.90 -4.47 24.81
CA THR A 345 -20.07 -5.88 24.40
C THR A 345 -21.44 -6.44 24.81
N VAL A 346 -21.97 -5.98 25.96
CA VAL A 346 -23.28 -6.38 26.51
C VAL A 346 -24.45 -5.64 25.84
N CYS A 347 -24.19 -4.83 24.81
CA CYS A 347 -25.19 -4.31 23.88
C CYS A 347 -25.25 -5.09 22.53
N PRO A 348 -25.46 -6.43 22.49
CA PRO A 348 -25.55 -7.19 21.23
C PRO A 348 -26.69 -6.74 20.31
N SER A 349 -27.66 -5.99 20.85
CA SER A 349 -28.76 -5.40 20.11
C SER A 349 -28.36 -4.14 19.35
N LEU A 350 -27.28 -3.43 19.67
CA LEU A 350 -26.96 -2.14 19.02
C LEU A 350 -26.71 -2.29 17.50
N ALA A 351 -25.94 -3.31 17.12
CA ALA A 351 -25.66 -3.62 15.71
C ALA A 351 -26.76 -4.46 15.04
N LYS A 352 -27.63 -5.11 15.82
CA LYS A 352 -28.76 -5.95 15.33
C LYS A 352 -30.10 -5.22 15.35
N SER A 353 -30.18 -4.03 15.94
CA SER A 353 -31.44 -3.30 16.07
C SER A 353 -31.79 -2.68 14.73
N ALA A 354 -32.75 -3.30 14.04
CA ALA A 354 -33.53 -2.63 13.00
C ALA A 354 -34.52 -1.61 13.60
N ASP A 355 -34.67 -1.60 14.93
CA ASP A 355 -35.62 -0.78 15.67
C ASP A 355 -34.90 0.33 16.44
N LEU A 356 -34.72 1.47 15.77
CA LEU A 356 -34.93 2.77 16.41
C LEU A 356 -36.01 3.44 15.57
N ARG A 357 -37.26 3.05 15.84
CA ARG A 357 -38.45 3.81 15.43
C ARG A 357 -38.70 4.94 16.41
#